data_AF-A0A8J6Y792-F1
#
_entry.id   AF-A0A8J6Y792-F1
#
_cell.length_a   1.000
_cell.length_b   1.000
_cell.length_c   1.000
_cell.angle_alpha   90.00
_cell.angle_beta   90.00
_cell.angle_gamma   90.00
#
_symmetry.space_group_name_H-M   'P 1'
#
loop_
_entity.id
_entity.type
_entity.pdbx_description
1 polymer ?
#
loop_
_entity_poly.entity_id
_entity_poly.type
_entity_poly.pdbx_seq_one_letter_code
_entity_poly.pdbx_strand_id
1 'polypeptide(L)'
;MEICPETAISLDPEPRISDLCSGCGLCVLACPTEVFESKLYPDGYFLNQLTSLPHSQDDTGEENKLSIYCRRAKPPSTHAVGVPCLGTVGENVLFGAALAGFEEVTLIRGRCEGCHLKPAEHLMRRSIRRAEALAKGTGLDGVSFTTVEREKERHRPVGRREMLEGFAKKITTSART
;
A
#
# COMPACT_ATOMS: atom_id res chain seq x y z
N MET A 1 -16.96 -14.63 6.47
CA MET A 1 -15.77 -13.98 7.06
C MET A 1 -15.87 -12.49 6.79
N GLU A 2 -16.14 -11.67 7.82
CA GLU A 2 -16.64 -10.28 7.67
C GLU A 2 -15.68 -9.29 7.00
N ILE A 3 -14.39 -9.64 6.87
CA ILE A 3 -13.38 -8.74 6.28
C ILE A 3 -13.37 -8.73 4.75
N CYS A 4 -13.97 -9.73 4.09
CA CYS A 4 -13.98 -9.80 2.63
C CYS A 4 -15.07 -8.86 2.06
N PRO A 5 -14.69 -7.76 1.37
CA PRO A 5 -15.66 -6.81 0.85
C PRO A 5 -16.50 -7.38 -0.30
N GLU A 6 -15.95 -8.37 -1.01
CA GLU A 6 -16.61 -9.03 -2.15
C GLU A 6 -17.42 -10.26 -1.71
N THR A 7 -17.38 -10.63 -0.43
CA THR A 7 -18.02 -11.87 0.08
C THR A 7 -17.54 -13.15 -0.65
N ALA A 8 -16.30 -13.13 -1.18
CA ALA A 8 -15.75 -14.21 -2.00
C ALA A 8 -15.27 -15.45 -1.22
N ILE A 9 -15.25 -15.41 0.11
CA ILE A 9 -14.73 -16.48 0.98
C ILE A 9 -15.90 -17.27 1.57
N SER A 10 -15.94 -18.57 1.27
CA SER A 10 -16.88 -19.51 1.89
C SER A 10 -16.13 -20.69 2.52
N LEU A 11 -16.63 -21.18 3.66
CA LEU A 11 -16.06 -22.32 4.38
C LEU A 11 -16.95 -23.57 4.32
N ASP A 12 -18.16 -23.44 3.76
CA ASP A 12 -19.20 -24.47 3.78
C ASP A 12 -19.71 -24.75 2.35
N PRO A 13 -19.70 -26.01 1.85
CA PRO A 13 -19.30 -27.25 2.53
C PRO A 13 -17.79 -27.43 2.68
N GLU A 14 -17.00 -26.70 1.89
CA GLU A 14 -15.53 -26.70 1.95
C GLU A 14 -14.97 -25.29 1.74
N PRO A 15 -13.75 -25.02 2.24
CA PRO A 15 -13.06 -23.75 2.02
C PRO A 15 -12.87 -23.45 0.54
N ARG A 16 -13.43 -22.34 0.07
CA ARG A 16 -13.28 -21.85 -1.30
C ARG A 16 -13.19 -20.33 -1.36
N ILE A 17 -12.45 -19.87 -2.35
CA ILE A 17 -12.39 -18.47 -2.77
C ILE A 17 -13.00 -18.41 -4.17
N SER A 18 -14.11 -17.68 -4.34
CA SER A 18 -14.77 -17.54 -5.64
C SER A 18 -14.05 -16.54 -6.56
N ASP A 19 -14.49 -16.50 -7.82
CA ASP A 19 -14.09 -15.55 -8.85
C ASP A 19 -14.45 -14.08 -8.54
N LEU A 20 -15.31 -13.85 -7.55
CA LEU A 20 -15.58 -12.51 -7.01
C LEU A 20 -14.37 -11.91 -6.27
N CYS A 21 -13.33 -12.70 -6.00
CA CYS A 21 -12.13 -12.23 -5.31
C CYS A 21 -11.41 -11.14 -6.12
N SER A 22 -11.40 -9.91 -5.60
CA SER A 22 -10.70 -8.77 -6.20
C SER A 22 -9.18 -8.78 -5.97
N GLY A 23 -8.64 -9.80 -5.28
CA GLY A 23 -7.22 -9.88 -4.93
C GLY A 23 -6.76 -8.79 -3.95
N CYS A 24 -7.67 -8.23 -3.14
CA CYS A 24 -7.38 -7.11 -2.25
C CYS A 24 -6.43 -7.45 -1.08
N GLY A 25 -6.24 -8.72 -0.74
CA GLY A 25 -5.29 -9.16 0.28
C GLY A 25 -5.71 -8.99 1.75
N LEU A 26 -6.92 -8.51 2.03
CA LEU A 26 -7.37 -8.27 3.42
C LEU A 26 -7.50 -9.55 4.25
N CYS A 27 -7.89 -10.67 3.62
CA CYS A 27 -7.99 -11.96 4.30
C CYS A 27 -6.65 -12.48 4.79
N VAL A 28 -5.56 -12.21 4.05
CA VAL A 28 -4.19 -12.55 4.44
C VAL A 28 -3.85 -11.87 5.75
N LEU A 29 -4.05 -10.55 5.86
CA LEU A 29 -3.71 -9.81 7.07
C LEU A 29 -4.67 -10.10 8.24
N ALA A 30 -5.96 -10.33 7.96
CA ALA A 30 -6.96 -10.49 9.01
C ALA A 30 -6.98 -11.88 9.65
N CYS A 31 -6.46 -12.90 8.97
CA CYS A 31 -6.49 -14.27 9.45
C CYS A 31 -5.37 -14.51 10.47
N PRO A 32 -5.70 -14.78 11.75
CA PRO A 32 -4.69 -14.98 12.79
C PRO A 32 -3.91 -16.29 12.65
N THR A 33 -4.42 -17.24 11.87
CA THR A 33 -3.77 -18.54 11.61
C THR A 33 -3.04 -18.57 10.28
N GLU A 34 -2.94 -17.43 9.57
CA GLU A 34 -2.17 -17.27 8.34
C GLU A 34 -2.50 -18.30 7.25
N VAL A 35 -3.77 -18.74 7.18
CA VAL A 35 -4.19 -19.78 6.21
C VAL A 35 -4.34 -19.24 4.78
N PHE A 36 -4.35 -17.93 4.60
CA PHE A 36 -4.47 -17.29 3.30
C PHE A 36 -3.11 -16.81 2.81
N GLU A 37 -2.78 -17.13 1.57
CA GLU A 37 -1.61 -16.62 0.88
C GLU A 37 -2.02 -15.79 -0.34
N SER A 38 -1.29 -14.71 -0.61
CA SER A 38 -1.49 -13.88 -1.81
C SER A 38 -0.42 -14.16 -2.84
N LYS A 39 -0.83 -14.66 -4.01
CA LYS A 39 0.07 -14.75 -5.18
C LYS A 39 0.48 -13.39 -5.74
N LEU A 40 -0.31 -12.34 -5.50
CA LEU A 40 -0.05 -10.99 -5.99
C LEU A 40 0.93 -10.22 -5.10
N TYR A 41 0.92 -10.53 -3.80
CA TYR A 41 1.70 -9.85 -2.77
C TYR A 41 2.22 -10.90 -1.78
N PRO A 42 3.21 -11.71 -2.18
CA PRO A 42 3.83 -12.68 -1.26
C PRO A 42 4.45 -11.95 -0.07
N ASP A 43 4.64 -12.64 1.06
CA ASP A 43 5.02 -12.01 2.33
C ASP A 43 6.31 -11.19 2.27
N GLY A 44 7.24 -11.56 1.39
CA GLY A 44 8.48 -10.81 1.14
C GLY A 44 8.36 -9.65 0.15
N TYR A 45 7.23 -9.49 -0.55
CA TYR A 45 7.08 -8.49 -1.61
C TYR A 45 7.32 -7.07 -1.10
N PHE A 46 6.67 -6.72 0.03
CA PHE A 46 6.82 -5.38 0.61
C PHE A 46 8.22 -5.16 1.18
N LEU A 47 8.78 -6.15 1.90
CA LEU A 47 10.15 -6.06 2.41
C LEU A 47 11.18 -5.89 1.29
N ASN A 48 11.05 -6.63 0.18
CA ASN A 48 11.93 -6.50 -0.98
C ASN A 48 11.83 -5.11 -1.62
N GLN A 49 10.62 -4.53 -1.70
CA GLN A 49 10.45 -3.16 -2.16
C GLN A 49 11.18 -2.18 -1.25
N LEU A 50 11.07 -2.36 0.08
CA LEU A 50 11.75 -1.51 1.05
C LEU A 50 13.27 -1.58 0.95
N THR A 51 13.85 -2.79 0.88
CA THR A 51 15.30 -2.99 0.78
C THR A 51 15.89 -2.55 -0.56
N SER A 52 15.05 -2.37 -1.59
CA SER A 52 15.47 -1.89 -2.91
C SER A 52 15.49 -0.37 -3.04
N LEU A 53 14.95 0.35 -2.04
CA LEU A 53 15.02 1.81 -2.02
C LEU A 53 16.47 2.24 -1.71
N PRO A 54 16.99 3.25 -2.42
CA PRO A 54 18.37 3.69 -2.21
C PRO A 54 18.54 4.21 -0.78
N HIS A 55 19.50 3.60 -0.07
CA HIS A 55 20.05 4.10 1.18
C HIS A 55 21.38 4.79 0.89
N SER A 56 21.37 5.85 0.06
CA SER A 56 22.52 6.76 0.03
C SER A 56 22.54 7.57 1.32
N GLN A 57 23.71 8.08 1.70
CA GLN A 57 23.85 9.16 2.67
C GLN A 57 24.16 10.43 1.89
N ASP A 58 23.16 11.06 1.29
CA ASP A 58 23.20 12.41 0.77
C ASP A 58 22.71 13.39 1.84
N ASP A 59 23.42 14.52 1.98
CA ASP A 59 23.24 15.63 2.94
C ASP A 59 21.83 16.30 2.96
N THR A 60 20.83 15.74 2.27
CA THR A 60 19.50 16.32 2.07
C THR A 60 18.46 15.92 3.12
N GLY A 61 18.70 14.88 3.92
CA GLY A 61 17.81 14.47 5.02
C GLY A 61 16.47 13.86 4.59
N GLU A 62 16.27 13.57 3.30
CA GLU A 62 15.06 12.90 2.76
C GLU A 62 15.19 11.36 2.73
N GLU A 63 16.33 10.82 3.15
CA GLU A 63 16.71 9.43 2.89
C GLU A 63 16.15 8.43 3.91
N ASN A 64 15.85 8.88 5.13
CA ASN A 64 15.26 8.04 6.17
C ASN A 64 13.72 8.12 6.19
N LYS A 65 13.11 8.57 5.08
CA LYS A 65 11.66 8.73 4.95
C LYS A 65 11.08 7.72 3.98
N LEU A 66 10.01 7.06 4.40
CA LEU A 66 9.26 6.10 3.60
C LEU A 66 7.81 6.54 3.52
N SER A 67 7.26 6.53 2.31
CA SER A 67 5.82 6.68 2.10
C SER A 67 5.18 5.39 1.63
N ILE A 68 4.17 4.90 2.35
CA ILE A 68 3.32 3.80 1.89
C ILE A 68 1.96 4.39 1.57
N TYR A 69 1.43 4.17 0.37
CA TYR A 69 0.20 4.83 -0.06
C TYR A 69 -0.82 3.86 -0.65
N CYS A 70 -2.11 4.05 -0.34
CA CYS A 70 -3.16 3.24 -0.95
C CYS A 70 -3.49 3.67 -2.38
N ARG A 71 -4.19 2.82 -3.13
CA ARG A 71 -4.60 3.08 -4.52
C ARG A 71 -5.43 4.38 -4.71
N ARG A 72 -6.17 4.82 -3.69
CA ARG A 72 -6.95 6.08 -3.71
C ARG A 72 -6.13 7.31 -3.35
N ALA A 73 -4.95 7.14 -2.79
CA ALA A 73 -4.08 8.24 -2.41
C ALA A 73 -3.35 8.81 -3.63
N LYS A 74 -3.07 10.12 -3.61
CA LYS A 74 -2.15 10.75 -4.56
C LYS A 74 -0.75 10.17 -4.32
N PRO A 75 -0.11 9.51 -5.31
CA PRO A 75 1.23 8.99 -5.15
C PRO A 75 2.22 10.11 -4.77
N PRO A 76 3.08 9.90 -3.76
CA PRO A 76 4.16 10.83 -3.48
C PRO A 76 5.28 10.71 -4.52
N SER A 77 6.20 11.67 -4.54
CA SER A 77 7.22 11.82 -5.57
C SER A 77 8.44 10.89 -5.39
N THR A 78 8.77 10.51 -4.16
CA THR A 78 10.02 9.78 -3.81
C THR A 78 9.76 8.76 -2.69
N HIS A 79 10.63 7.75 -2.58
CA HIS A 79 10.63 6.69 -1.55
C HIS A 79 9.23 6.14 -1.23
N ALA A 80 8.55 5.66 -2.26
CA ALA A 80 7.11 5.40 -2.24
C ALA A 80 6.75 3.96 -2.60
N VAL A 81 6.01 3.28 -1.74
CA VAL A 81 5.47 1.94 -1.99
C VAL A 81 3.94 2.02 -2.12
N GLY A 82 3.43 1.60 -3.27
CA GLY A 82 1.99 1.60 -3.56
C GLY A 82 1.35 0.27 -3.16
N VAL A 83 0.24 0.33 -2.42
CA VAL A 83 -0.52 -0.86 -1.98
C VAL A 83 -2.00 -0.76 -2.38
N PRO A 84 -2.73 -1.90 -2.49
CA PRO A 84 -4.18 -1.86 -2.74
C PRO A 84 -4.92 -1.03 -1.68
N CYS A 85 -4.61 -1.27 -0.41
CA CYS A 85 -5.14 -0.56 0.75
C CYS A 85 -4.09 -0.55 1.86
N LEU A 86 -4.03 0.51 2.67
CA LEU A 86 -3.15 0.50 3.84
C LEU A 86 -3.57 -0.56 4.87
N GLY A 87 -4.82 -1.02 4.82
CA GLY A 87 -5.30 -2.16 5.61
C GLY A 87 -4.75 -3.52 5.17
N THR A 88 -3.89 -3.60 4.14
CA THR A 88 -3.10 -4.80 3.83
C THR A 88 -1.68 -4.72 4.39
N VAL A 89 -1.30 -3.58 4.97
CA VAL A 89 0.03 -3.36 5.52
C VAL A 89 0.05 -3.89 6.95
N GLY A 90 0.75 -5.01 7.15
CA GLY A 90 0.92 -5.61 8.47
C GLY A 90 2.01 -4.92 9.29
N GLU A 91 1.99 -5.16 10.60
CA GLU A 91 3.01 -4.70 11.54
C GLU A 91 4.42 -5.12 11.14
N ASN A 92 4.59 -6.29 10.53
CA ASN A 92 5.89 -6.81 10.09
C ASN A 92 6.52 -5.92 9.01
N VAL A 93 5.70 -5.33 8.12
CA VAL A 93 6.19 -4.40 7.09
C VAL A 93 6.62 -3.07 7.70
N LEU A 94 5.80 -2.54 8.63
CA LEU A 94 6.09 -1.28 9.32
C LEU A 94 7.32 -1.39 10.23
N PHE A 95 7.40 -2.47 10.99
CA PHE A 95 8.55 -2.77 11.84
C PHE A 95 9.80 -3.10 11.01
N GLY A 96 9.62 -3.82 9.90
CA GLY A 96 10.69 -4.06 8.92
C GLY A 96 11.25 -2.77 8.33
N ALA A 97 10.42 -1.76 8.09
CA ALA A 97 10.89 -0.44 7.68
C ALA A 97 11.75 0.24 8.76
N ALA A 98 11.36 0.15 10.03
CA ALA A 98 12.18 0.66 11.13
C ALA A 98 13.54 -0.07 11.22
N LEU A 99 13.54 -1.40 11.07
CA LEU A 99 14.77 -2.20 11.04
C LEU A 99 15.66 -1.86 9.83
N ALA A 100 15.07 -1.43 8.72
CA ALA A 100 15.78 -0.98 7.53
C ALA A 100 16.35 0.45 7.65
N GLY A 101 16.16 1.12 8.80
CA GLY A 101 16.72 2.46 9.06
C GLY A 101 15.80 3.63 8.70
N PHE A 102 14.53 3.38 8.33
CA PHE A 102 13.58 4.47 8.14
C PHE A 102 13.16 5.07 9.50
N GLU A 103 13.28 6.38 9.64
CA GLU A 103 12.91 7.16 10.84
C GLU A 103 11.49 7.73 10.73
N GLU A 104 11.02 7.99 9.51
CA GLU A 104 9.69 8.54 9.26
C GLU A 104 8.93 7.68 8.25
N VAL A 105 7.94 6.93 8.72
CA VAL A 105 7.06 6.12 7.86
C VAL A 105 5.69 6.78 7.78
N THR A 106 5.40 7.37 6.63
CA THR A 106 4.12 8.03 6.36
C THR A 106 3.17 7.10 5.60
N LEU A 107 2.02 6.79 6.20
CA LEU A 107 0.92 6.07 5.57
C LEU A 107 -0.06 7.06 4.92
N ILE A 108 -0.04 7.15 3.59
CA ILE A 108 -0.85 8.08 2.82
C ILE A 108 -2.14 7.39 2.36
N ARG A 109 -3.28 7.85 2.85
CA ARG A 109 -4.61 7.35 2.47
C ARG A 109 -5.36 8.33 1.57
N GLY A 110 -6.20 7.81 0.69
CA GLY A 110 -7.34 8.55 0.18
C GLY A 110 -8.48 8.56 1.20
N ARG A 111 -9.60 9.19 0.85
CA ARG A 111 -10.86 9.17 1.59
C ARG A 111 -11.35 7.74 1.73
N CYS A 112 -11.33 7.23 2.97
CA CYS A 112 -11.92 5.93 3.32
C CYS A 112 -13.45 5.95 3.24
N GLU A 113 -14.06 7.13 3.35
CA GLU A 113 -15.49 7.31 3.11
C GLU A 113 -15.88 6.89 1.68
N GLY A 114 -16.91 6.05 1.57
CA GLY A 114 -17.33 5.43 0.31
C GLY A 114 -16.33 4.46 -0.32
N CYS A 115 -15.23 4.10 0.37
CA CYS A 115 -14.32 3.07 -0.10
C CYS A 115 -14.87 1.68 0.22
N HIS A 116 -14.95 0.77 -0.76
CA HIS A 116 -15.36 -0.62 -0.51
C HIS A 116 -14.40 -1.36 0.45
N LEU A 117 -13.14 -0.90 0.57
CA LEU A 117 -12.15 -1.41 1.52
C LEU A 117 -12.19 -0.71 2.89
N LYS A 118 -13.19 0.15 3.18
CA LYS A 118 -13.33 0.85 4.46
C LYS A 118 -13.24 -0.07 5.69
N PRO A 119 -13.82 -1.29 5.71
CA PRO A 119 -13.69 -2.18 6.86
C PRO A 119 -12.24 -2.44 7.27
N ALA A 120 -11.30 -2.41 6.32
CA ALA A 120 -9.88 -2.62 6.59
C ALA A 120 -9.17 -1.46 7.31
N GLU A 121 -9.82 -0.30 7.50
CA GLU A 121 -9.19 0.82 8.20
C GLU A 121 -8.79 0.42 9.64
N HIS A 122 -9.57 -0.43 10.30
CA HIS A 122 -9.23 -0.91 11.63
C HIS A 122 -7.98 -1.79 11.64
N LEU A 123 -7.70 -2.52 10.54
CA LEU A 123 -6.51 -3.36 10.41
C LEU A 123 -5.27 -2.49 10.33
N MET A 124 -5.28 -1.45 9.48
CA MET A 124 -4.20 -0.46 9.40
C MET A 124 -3.90 0.14 10.78
N ARG A 125 -4.93 0.61 11.50
CA ARG A 125 -4.75 1.18 12.86
C ARG A 125 -4.17 0.17 13.84
N ARG A 126 -4.53 -1.12 13.72
CA ARG A 126 -3.99 -2.19 14.56
C ARG A 126 -2.53 -2.47 14.23
N SER A 127 -2.17 -2.53 12.94
CA SER A 127 -0.79 -2.72 12.49
C SER A 127 0.12 -1.62 12.99
N ILE A 128 -0.30 -0.34 12.88
CA ILE A 128 0.47 0.82 13.39
C ILE A 128 0.74 0.67 14.89
N ARG A 129 -0.31 0.45 15.71
CA ARG A 129 -0.13 0.29 17.16
C ARG A 129 0.81 -0.85 17.54
N ARG A 130 0.76 -1.96 16.79
CA ARG A 130 1.63 -3.11 17.02
C ARG A 130 3.07 -2.81 16.62
N ALA A 131 3.28 -2.15 15.49
CA ALA A 131 4.60 -1.74 15.03
C ALA A 131 5.25 -0.74 16.00
N GLU A 132 4.49 0.24 16.51
CA GLU A 132 4.95 1.15 17.57
C GLU A 132 5.35 0.41 18.84
N ALA A 133 4.57 -0.58 19.27
CA ALA A 133 4.89 -1.40 20.43
C ALA A 133 6.16 -2.25 20.22
N LEU A 134 6.34 -2.82 19.02
CA LEU A 134 7.53 -3.56 18.64
C LEU A 134 8.77 -2.65 18.63
N ALA A 135 8.69 -1.49 17.96
CA ALA A 135 9.77 -0.51 17.89
C ALA A 135 10.23 -0.08 19.29
N LYS A 136 9.27 0.25 20.17
CA LYS A 136 9.57 0.59 21.57
C LYS A 136 10.22 -0.58 22.33
N GLY A 137 9.73 -1.80 22.11
CA GLY A 137 10.24 -3.00 22.77
C GLY A 137 11.67 -3.38 22.35
N THR A 138 12.13 -2.92 21.19
CA THR A 138 13.45 -3.26 20.63
C THR A 138 14.44 -2.08 20.59
N GLY A 139 14.11 -0.94 21.21
CA GLY A 139 14.99 0.24 21.24
C GLY A 139 15.07 1.00 19.90
N LEU A 140 14.04 0.89 19.07
CA LEU A 140 13.86 1.64 17.82
C LEU A 140 12.80 2.74 17.98
N ASP A 141 12.67 3.30 19.18
CA ASP A 141 11.65 4.30 19.54
C ASP A 141 11.80 5.66 18.83
N GLY A 142 12.88 5.85 18.06
CA GLY A 142 13.07 7.00 17.17
C GLY A 142 12.22 6.96 15.90
N VAL A 143 11.65 5.81 15.51
CA VAL A 143 10.79 5.72 14.32
C VAL A 143 9.39 6.29 14.58
N SER A 144 8.87 7.05 13.64
CA SER A 144 7.50 7.58 13.68
C SER A 144 6.63 6.96 12.58
N PHE A 145 5.41 6.55 12.95
CA PHE A 145 4.39 6.08 12.02
C PHE A 145 3.25 7.09 11.98
N THR A 146 3.08 7.80 10.86
CA THR A 146 2.04 8.83 10.74
C THR A 146 1.04 8.48 9.64
N THR A 147 -0.21 8.91 9.80
CA THR A 147 -1.23 8.75 8.76
C THR A 147 -1.62 10.12 8.22
N VAL A 148 -1.61 10.27 6.90
CA VAL A 148 -2.03 11.51 6.22
C VAL A 148 -3.06 11.21 5.14
N GLU A 149 -4.00 12.11 4.94
CA GLU A 149 -5.03 11.98 3.91
C GLU A 149 -4.71 12.87 2.70
N ARG A 150 -4.57 12.27 1.52
CA ARG A 150 -4.30 12.95 0.24
C ARG A 150 -5.03 12.22 -0.88
N GLU A 151 -6.23 12.67 -1.24
CA GLU A 151 -7.04 12.03 -2.31
C GLU A 151 -6.39 12.22 -3.68
N LYS A 152 -6.32 11.14 -4.48
CA LYS A 152 -5.93 11.22 -5.89
C LYS A 152 -7.02 11.91 -6.70
N GLU A 153 -6.64 12.90 -7.50
CA GLU A 153 -7.57 13.50 -8.47
C GLU A 153 -8.08 12.43 -9.44
N ARG A 154 -9.41 12.27 -9.50
CA ARG A 154 -10.06 11.38 -10.47
C ARG A 154 -9.85 11.95 -11.86
N HIS A 155 -8.84 11.46 -12.55
CA HIS A 155 -8.67 11.74 -13.97
C HIS A 155 -9.75 11.00 -14.74
N ARG A 156 -10.39 11.71 -15.68
CA ARG A 156 -11.33 11.07 -16.61
C ARG A 156 -10.60 9.93 -17.32
N PRO A 157 -11.14 8.70 -17.33
CA PRO A 157 -10.54 7.63 -18.12
C PRO A 157 -10.51 8.09 -19.58
N VAL A 158 -9.29 8.23 -20.10
CA VAL A 158 -9.06 8.58 -21.50
C VAL A 158 -9.25 7.32 -22.32
N GLY A 159 -10.17 7.36 -23.28
CA GLY A 159 -10.41 6.22 -24.16
C GLY A 159 -9.18 5.91 -25.02
N ARG A 160 -8.97 4.65 -25.42
CA ARG A 160 -7.84 4.25 -26.28
C ARG A 160 -7.64 5.16 -27.49
N ARG A 161 -8.74 5.54 -28.14
CA ARG A 161 -8.74 6.46 -29.30
C ARG A 161 -8.19 7.85 -28.94
N GLU A 162 -8.68 8.43 -27.85
CA GLU A 162 -8.24 9.75 -27.36
C GLU A 162 -6.77 9.72 -26.93
N MET A 163 -6.32 8.61 -26.35
CA MET A 163 -4.91 8.36 -26.03
C MET A 163 -4.03 8.31 -27.30
N LEU A 164 -4.45 7.56 -28.32
CA LEU A 164 -3.74 7.46 -29.60
C LEU A 164 -3.70 8.79 -30.35
N GLU A 165 -4.81 9.53 -30.37
CA GLU A 165 -4.87 10.88 -30.95
C GLU A 165 -3.92 11.85 -30.22
N GLY A 166 -3.81 11.73 -28.89
CA GLY A 166 -2.84 12.47 -28.09
C GLY A 166 -1.39 12.16 -28.47
N PHE A 167 -1.04 10.88 -28.67
CA PHE A 167 0.30 10.49 -29.13
C PHE A 167 0.59 10.98 -30.55
N ALA A 168 -0.36 10.85 -31.47
CA ALA A 168 -0.20 11.30 -32.86
C ALA A 168 0.06 12.81 -32.97
N LYS A 169 -0.61 13.62 -32.14
CA LYS A 169 -0.35 15.06 -32.03
C LYS A 169 1.06 15.36 -31.50
N LYS A 170 1.55 14.61 -30.50
CA LYS A 170 2.91 14.80 -29.98
C LYS A 170 3.98 14.44 -31.01
N ILE A 171 3.80 13.35 -31.76
CA ILE A 171 4.73 12.92 -32.82
C ILE A 171 4.80 13.95 -33.95
N THR A 172 3.65 14.45 -34.42
CA THR A 172 3.60 15.47 -35.49
C THR A 172 4.13 16.84 -35.06
N THR A 173 4.04 17.19 -33.77
CA THR A 173 4.61 18.44 -33.24
C THR A 173 6.14 18.35 -33.08
N SER A 174 6.67 17.17 -32.76
CA SER A 174 8.12 16.94 -32.61
C SER A 174 8.89 16.83 -33.95
N ALA A 175 8.19 16.65 -35.07
CA ALA A 175 8.78 16.53 -36.41
C ALA A 175 8.87 17.87 -37.17
N ARG A 176 8.54 18.99 -36.52
CA ARG A 176 8.59 20.36 -37.10
C ARG A 176 9.71 21.24 -36.52
N THR A 177 10.67 20.63 -35.83
CA THR A 177 11.97 21.20 -35.42
C THR A 177 13.07 20.38 -36.05
#